data_AF-G5KEE7-F1
#
_entry.id   AF-G5KEE7-F1
#
_cell.length_a   1.000
_cell.length_b   1.000
_cell.length_c   1.000
_cell.angle_alpha   90.00
_cell.angle_beta   90.00
_cell.angle_gamma   90.00
#
_symmetry.space_group_name_H-M   'P 1'
#
loop_
_entity.id
_entity.type
_entity.pdbx_description
1 polymer ?
#
loop_
_entity_poly.entity_id
_entity_poly.type
_entity_poly.pdbx_seq_one_letter_code
_entity_poly.pdbx_strand_id
1 'polypeptide(L)'
;MKKESWEQDLSAIRDDIDLLDDKLLSLIEERMSLVTKIGLIKKQHHLTSLDQTREIKIKQHLEEMIEDKSKSNYIIPIFETIMATSKAFQSNEIIRDDRKNDSN
;
A
#
# COMPACT_ATOMS: atom_id res chain seq x y z
N MET A 1 -20.42 -36.52 8.53
CA MET A 1 -19.89 -36.24 9.89
C MET A 1 -20.33 -34.84 10.28
N LYS A 2 -20.76 -34.62 11.53
CA LYS A 2 -20.97 -33.26 12.06
C LYS A 2 -19.59 -32.63 12.26
N LYS A 3 -19.38 -31.41 11.77
CA LYS A 3 -18.18 -30.62 12.07
C LYS A 3 -18.11 -30.36 13.58
N GLU A 4 -16.91 -30.34 14.12
CA GLU A 4 -16.70 -29.98 15.52
C GLU A 4 -16.90 -28.47 15.72
N SER A 5 -17.35 -28.04 16.90
CA SER A 5 -17.71 -26.64 17.17
C SER A 5 -16.57 -25.67 16.86
N TRP A 6 -15.33 -26.03 17.20
CA TRP A 6 -14.16 -25.18 16.98
C TRP A 6 -13.79 -25.04 15.50
N GLU A 7 -14.15 -26.01 14.65
CA GLU A 7 -13.94 -25.92 13.20
C GLU A 7 -14.83 -24.84 12.58
N GLN A 8 -16.03 -24.65 13.13
CA GLN A 8 -16.95 -23.60 12.70
C GLN A 8 -16.45 -22.22 13.17
N ASP A 9 -16.00 -22.10 14.42
CA ASP A 9 -15.42 -20.87 14.95
C ASP A 9 -14.17 -20.45 14.16
N LEU A 10 -13.28 -21.41 13.85
CA LEU A 10 -12.09 -21.16 13.03
C LEU A 10 -12.46 -20.71 11.62
N SER A 11 -13.49 -21.31 11.01
CA SER A 11 -13.96 -20.92 9.69
C SER A 11 -14.49 -19.48 9.70
N ALA A 12 -15.31 -19.13 10.69
CA ALA A 12 -15.86 -17.78 10.79
C ALA A 12 -14.77 -16.71 10.94
N ILE A 13 -13.74 -16.98 11.75
CA ILE A 13 -12.59 -16.08 11.91
C ILE A 13 -11.82 -15.91 10.59
N ARG A 14 -11.70 -16.97 9.79
CA ARG A 14 -11.05 -16.90 8.46
C ARG A 14 -11.89 -16.10 7.47
N ASP A 15 -13.20 -16.29 7.46
CA ASP A 15 -14.10 -15.52 6.61
C ASP A 15 -14.03 -14.02 6.94
N ASP A 16 -13.89 -13.67 8.23
CA ASP A 16 -13.67 -12.29 8.66
C ASP A 16 -12.32 -11.72 8.19
N ILE A 17 -11.25 -12.54 8.18
CA ILE A 17 -9.94 -12.16 7.63
C ILE A 17 -10.03 -11.94 6.13
N ASP A 18 -10.64 -12.87 5.39
CA ASP A 18 -10.78 -12.77 3.94
C ASP A 18 -11.53 -11.47 3.55
N LEU A 19 -12.60 -11.12 4.29
CA LEU A 19 -13.33 -9.88 4.09
C LEU A 19 -12.48 -8.62 4.38
N LEU A 20 -11.56 -8.69 5.34
CA LEU A 20 -10.63 -7.59 5.62
C LEU A 20 -9.57 -7.49 4.52
N ASP A 21 -9.06 -8.62 4.04
CA ASP A 21 -8.05 -8.67 2.98
C ASP A 21 -8.59 -8.12 1.65
N ASP A 22 -9.85 -8.39 1.31
CA ASP A 22 -10.53 -7.79 0.16
C ASP A 22 -10.59 -6.25 0.23
N LYS A 23 -10.80 -5.71 1.44
CA LYS A 23 -10.80 -4.26 1.68
C LYS A 23 -9.38 -3.71 1.59
N LEU A 24 -8.40 -4.40 2.14
CA LEU A 24 -6.99 -4.01 2.05
C LEU A 24 -6.52 -3.97 0.60
N LEU A 25 -6.89 -4.97 -0.21
CA LEU A 25 -6.60 -5.00 -1.64
C LEU A 25 -7.13 -3.74 -2.33
N SER A 26 -8.42 -3.46 -2.16
CA SER A 26 -9.08 -2.29 -2.77
C SER A 26 -8.40 -0.97 -2.36
N LEU A 27 -8.04 -0.81 -1.09
CA LEU A 27 -7.37 0.38 -0.58
C LEU A 27 -5.93 0.52 -1.11
N ILE A 28 -5.21 -0.60 -1.27
CA ILE A 28 -3.85 -0.60 -1.83
C ILE A 28 -3.88 -0.21 -3.31
N GLU A 29 -4.84 -0.73 -4.09
CA GLU A 29 -5.00 -0.35 -5.49
C GLU A 29 -5.34 1.14 -5.66
N GLU A 30 -6.28 1.65 -4.85
CA GLU A 30 -6.60 3.09 -4.84
C GLU A 30 -5.36 3.93 -4.51
N ARG A 31 -4.61 3.52 -3.47
CA ARG A 31 -3.35 4.17 -3.10
C ARG A 31 -2.34 4.17 -4.24
N MET A 32 -2.19 3.06 -4.97
CA MET A 32 -1.29 2.99 -6.13
C MET A 32 -1.71 3.98 -7.23
N SER A 33 -3.01 4.10 -7.51
CA SER A 33 -3.53 5.10 -8.46
C SER A 33 -3.16 6.54 -8.06
N LEU A 34 -3.24 6.86 -6.76
CA LEU A 34 -2.86 8.17 -6.24
C LEU A 34 -1.34 8.42 -6.36
N VAL A 35 -0.51 7.40 -6.09
CA VAL A 35 0.95 7.51 -6.28
C VAL A 35 1.30 7.76 -7.75
N THR A 36 0.62 7.09 -8.70
CA THR A 36 0.80 7.34 -10.13
C THR A 36 0.50 8.79 -10.50
N LYS A 37 -0.60 9.36 -9.99
CA LYS A 37 -0.95 10.78 -10.20
C LYS A 37 0.12 11.73 -9.67
N ILE A 38 0.64 11.47 -8.46
CA ILE A 38 1.76 12.24 -7.89
C ILE A 38 2.99 12.16 -8.81
N GLY A 39 3.27 10.98 -9.36
CA GLY A 39 4.37 10.77 -10.30
C GLY A 39 4.27 11.60 -11.57
N LEU A 40 3.08 11.64 -12.18
CA LEU A 40 2.81 12.44 -13.36
C LEU A 40 3.02 13.94 -13.09
N ILE A 41 2.51 14.45 -11.96
CA ILE A 41 2.70 15.84 -11.55
C ILE A 41 4.20 16.15 -11.40
N LYS A 42 4.95 15.30 -10.68
CA LYS A 42 6.39 15.49 -10.51
C LYS A 42 7.15 15.51 -11.83
N LYS A 43 6.79 14.63 -12.77
CA LYS A 43 7.37 14.57 -14.11
C LYS A 43 7.10 15.85 -14.90
N GLN A 44 5.85 16.32 -14.91
CA GLN A 44 5.45 17.57 -15.57
C GLN A 44 6.22 18.79 -15.04
N HIS A 45 6.59 18.78 -13.76
CA HIS A 45 7.32 19.87 -13.10
C HIS A 45 8.82 19.61 -12.89
N HIS A 46 9.37 18.53 -13.46
CA HIS A 46 10.78 18.12 -13.29
C HIS A 46 11.25 18.01 -11.83
N LEU A 47 10.38 17.54 -10.92
CA LEU A 47 10.66 17.36 -9.50
C LEU A 47 11.23 15.95 -9.23
N THR A 48 12.44 15.86 -8.66
CA THR A 48 13.20 14.60 -8.60
C THR A 48 13.16 13.82 -7.29
N SER A 49 12.84 14.40 -6.11
CA SER A 49 12.99 13.62 -4.85
C SER A 49 12.18 14.07 -3.61
N LEU A 50 10.91 14.49 -3.76
CA LEU A 50 10.07 14.96 -2.64
C LEU A 50 9.55 13.87 -1.66
N ASP A 51 9.92 12.60 -1.83
CA ASP A 51 9.25 11.50 -1.12
C ASP A 51 9.83 11.14 0.24
N GLN A 52 11.11 11.43 0.53
CA GLN A 52 11.70 11.09 1.84
C GLN A 52 10.98 11.82 2.99
N THR A 53 10.67 13.11 2.82
CA THR A 53 9.91 13.87 3.81
C THR A 53 8.50 13.30 4.00
N ARG A 54 7.88 12.77 2.93
CA ARG A 54 6.55 12.16 3.02
C ARG A 54 6.58 10.83 3.76
N GLU A 55 7.58 9.99 3.51
CA GLU A 55 7.76 8.70 4.19
C GLU A 55 8.01 8.87 5.68
N ILE A 56 8.85 9.83 6.08
CA ILE A 56 9.08 10.17 7.49
C ILE A 56 7.77 10.57 8.16
N LYS A 57 6.96 11.42 7.53
CA LYS A 57 5.65 11.83 8.07
C LYS A 57 4.66 10.66 8.20
N ILE A 58 4.67 9.72 7.26
CA ILE A 58 3.82 8.52 7.35
C ILE A 58 4.25 7.67 8.53
N LYS A 59 5.56 7.43 8.69
CA LYS A 59 6.08 6.65 9.81
C LYS A 59 5.73 7.27 11.16
N GLN A 60 5.98 8.57 11.33
CA GLN A 60 5.62 9.29 12.55
C GLN A 60 4.13 9.20 12.85
N HIS A 61 3.29 9.39 11.83
CA HIS A 61 1.84 9.25 11.99
C HIS A 61 1.42 7.83 12.41
N LEU A 62 2.03 6.79 11.84
CA LEU A 62 1.77 5.40 12.25
C LEU A 62 2.23 5.14 13.68
N GLU A 63 3.42 5.64 14.06
CA GLU A 63 3.95 5.54 15.42
C GLU A 63 3.02 6.20 16.45
N GLU A 64 2.33 7.29 16.09
CA GLU A 64 1.34 7.95 16.94
C GLU A 64 0.03 7.16 17.01
N MET A 65 -0.51 6.74 15.86
CA MET A 65 -1.84 6.14 15.72
C MET A 65 -1.96 4.71 16.20
N ILE A 66 -0.88 3.92 16.17
CA ILE A 66 -0.91 2.53 16.62
C ILE A 66 -1.13 2.49 18.13
N GLU A 67 -2.29 2.01 18.57
CA GLU A 67 -2.68 1.96 19.98
C GLU A 67 -1.76 1.04 20.80
N ASP A 68 -1.56 -0.18 20.30
CA ASP A 68 -0.67 -1.17 20.92
C ASP A 68 0.73 -1.07 20.33
N LYS A 69 1.62 -0.39 21.06
CA LYS A 69 3.01 -0.16 20.61
C LYS A 69 3.80 -1.44 20.39
N SER A 70 3.40 -2.59 20.96
CA SER A 70 4.04 -3.88 20.65
C SER A 70 3.81 -4.30 19.19
N LYS A 71 2.70 -3.85 18.58
CA LYS A 71 2.36 -4.11 17.18
C LYS A 71 3.08 -3.18 16.21
N SER A 72 3.63 -2.05 16.67
CA SER A 72 4.35 -1.10 15.81
C SER A 72 5.49 -1.74 15.05
N ASN A 73 6.21 -2.67 15.66
CA ASN A 73 7.32 -3.41 15.03
C ASN A 73 6.89 -4.29 13.85
N TYR A 74 5.59 -4.58 13.72
CA TYR A 74 5.03 -5.39 12.64
C TYR A 74 4.24 -4.53 11.64
N ILE A 75 3.49 -3.54 12.12
CA ILE A 75 2.64 -2.69 11.27
C ILE A 75 3.49 -1.72 10.43
N ILE A 76 4.49 -1.06 11.03
CA ILE A 76 5.29 -0.06 10.31
C ILE A 76 5.99 -0.67 9.09
N PRO A 77 6.67 -1.84 9.18
CA PRO A 77 7.27 -2.48 8.01
C PRO A 77 6.29 -2.82 6.88
N ILE A 78 5.03 -3.15 7.21
CA ILE A 78 4.00 -3.42 6.19
C ILE A 78 3.71 -2.13 5.40
N PHE A 79 3.53 -1.01 6.09
CA PHE A 79 3.31 0.28 5.42
C PHE A 79 4.54 0.73 4.62
N GLU A 80 5.75 0.54 5.14
CA GLU A 80 7.01 0.78 4.41
C GLU A 80 7.08 -0.06 3.13
N THR A 81 6.66 -1.32 3.20
CA THR A 81 6.61 -2.21 2.03
C THR A 81 5.60 -1.72 0.99
N ILE A 82 4.37 -1.37 1.41
CA ILE A 82 3.34 -0.81 0.53
C ILE A 82 3.84 0.50 -0.13
N MET A 83 4.55 1.34 0.62
CA MET A 83 5.17 2.56 0.08
C MET A 83 6.19 2.25 -1.01
N ALA A 84 7.13 1.35 -0.72
CA ALA A 84 8.20 0.97 -1.64
C ALA A 84 7.66 0.33 -2.93
N THR A 85 6.71 -0.60 -2.82
CA THR A 85 6.14 -1.29 -3.99
C THR A 85 5.33 -0.34 -4.87
N SER A 86 4.58 0.58 -4.28
CA SER A 86 3.81 1.57 -5.06
C SER A 86 4.72 2.52 -5.84
N LYS A 87 5.87 2.91 -5.27
CA LYS A 87 6.89 3.71 -5.99
C LYS A 87 7.53 2.94 -7.14
N ALA A 88 7.85 1.66 -6.92
CA ALA A 88 8.41 0.81 -7.97
C ALA A 88 7.42 0.65 -9.15
N PHE A 89 6.13 0.48 -8.84
CA PHE A 89 5.07 0.46 -9.85
C PHE A 89 5.00 1.76 -10.65
N GLN A 90 4.98 2.91 -9.97
CA GLN A 90 4.99 4.23 -10.60
C GLN A 90 6.15 4.39 -11.58
N SER A 91 7.38 4.04 -11.20
CA SER A 91 8.55 4.11 -12.09
C SER A 91 8.35 3.28 -13.35
N ASN A 92 7.82 2.07 -13.23
CA ASN A 92 7.57 1.19 -14.37
C ASN A 92 6.47 1.74 -15.31
N GLU A 93 5.40 2.30 -14.76
CA GLU A 93 4.31 2.87 -15.56
C GLU A 93 4.73 4.15 -16.29
N ILE A 94 5.52 5.02 -15.64
CA ILE A 94 6.07 6.22 -16.29
C ILE A 94 7.00 5.83 -17.45
N ILE A 95 7.87 4.83 -17.28
CA ILE A 95 8.75 4.31 -18.34
C ILE A 95 7.94 3.70 -19.51
N ARG A 96 6.76 3.12 -19.23
CA ARG A 96 5.86 2.60 -20.28
C ARG A 96 5.19 3.71 -21.06
N ASP A 97 4.80 4.80 -20.40
CA ASP A 97 4.16 5.96 -21.03
C ASP A 97 5.13 6.70 -21.97
N ASP A 98 6.39 6.89 -21.56
CA ASP A 98 7.42 7.50 -22.41
C ASP A 98 7.64 6.72 -23.72
N ARG A 99 7.72 5.38 -23.65
CA ARG A 99 7.91 4.54 -24.84
C ARG A 99 6.74 4.59 -25.83
N LYS A 100 5.51 4.84 -25.34
CA LYS A 100 4.34 4.99 -26.21
C LYS A 100 4.34 6.35 -26.93
N ASN A 101 4.84 7.39 -26.28
CA ASN A 101 4.88 8.74 -26.84
C ASN A 101 6.01 8.92 -27.87
N ASP A 102 7.13 8.21 -27.74
CA ASP A 102 8.24 8.23 -28.71
C ASP A 102 7.96 7.42 -30.00
N SER A 103 6.87 6.64 -30.01
CA SER A 103 6.47 5.80 -31.15
C SER A 103 5.42 6.45 -32.07
N ASN A 104 5.16 7.76 -31.91
CA ASN A 104 4.16 8.51 -32.66
C ASN A 104 4.77 9.72 -33.40
#